data_AF-A0AAU3E451-F1
#
_entry.id   AF-A0AAU3E451-F1
#
_cell.length_a   1.000
_cell.length_b   1.000
_cell.length_c   1.000
_cell.angle_alpha   90.00
_cell.angle_beta   90.00
_cell.angle_gamma   90.00
#
_symmetry.space_group_name_H-M   'P 1'
#
loop_
_entity.id
_entity.type
_entity.pdbx_description
1 polymer ?
#
loop_
_entity_poly.entity_id
_entity_poly.type
_entity_poly.pdbx_seq_one_letter_code
_entity_poly.pdbx_strand_id
1 'polypeptide(L)' 'MLATKPFGVFVEIDGQPDALGLVEMTAFRRGGELPAVGVYLDAVVVDHAAHNWQVRLRQPE' A
#
# COMPACT_ATOMS: atom_id res chain seq x y z
N MET A 1 -4.59 3.13 27.95
CA MET A 1 -5.39 3.45 26.75
C MET A 1 -4.72 2.77 25.56
N LEU A 2 -5.40 1.87 24.86
CA LEU A 2 -4.94 1.29 23.61
C LEU A 2 -5.59 2.04 22.45
N ALA A 3 -4.81 2.45 21.46
CA ALA A 3 -5.30 3.00 20.20
C ALA A 3 -4.74 2.16 19.06
N THR A 4 -5.59 1.85 18.08
CA THR A 4 -5.18 1.18 16.83
C THR A 4 -5.24 2.20 15.70
N LYS A 5 -4.24 2.18 14.83
CA LYS A 5 -4.24 2.94 13.58
C LYS A 5 -4.11 1.94 12.43
N PRO A 6 -4.90 2.07 11.35
CA PRO A 6 -4.65 1.29 10.15
C PRO A 6 -3.22 1.52 9.64
N PHE A 7 -2.51 0.43 9.38
CA PHE A 7 -1.12 0.46 8.91
C PHE A 7 -1.05 0.81 7.41
N GLY A 8 -1.92 0.18 6.62
CA GLY A 8 -1.97 0.28 5.17
C GLY A 8 -2.66 -0.95 4.59
N VAL A 9 -2.54 -1.14 3.29
CA VAL A 9 -2.98 -2.36 2.59
C VAL A 9 -1.81 -2.97 1.84
N PHE A 10 -1.76 -4.31 1.87
CA PHE A 10 -0.89 -5.06 0.97
C PHE A 10 -1.57 -5.21 -0.39
N VAL A 11 -0.78 -5.14 -1.45
CA VAL A 11 -1.26 -5.26 -2.83
C VAL A 11 -0.36 -6.19 -3.61
N GLU A 12 -0.97 -6.93 -4.52
CA GLU A 12 -0.26 -7.65 -5.59
C GLU A 12 0.06 -6.64 -6.72
N ILE A 13 1.20 -6.81 -7.37
CA ILE A 13 1.62 -5.97 -8.49
C ILE A 13 1.38 -6.74 -9.78
N ASP A 14 0.54 -6.19 -10.65
CA ASP A 14 0.27 -6.80 -11.95
C ASP A 14 1.57 -6.98 -12.75
N GLY A 15 1.72 -8.16 -13.37
CA GLY A 15 2.94 -8.55 -14.07
C GLY A 15 4.14 -8.92 -13.19
N GLN A 16 4.07 -8.79 -11.85
CA GLN A 16 5.15 -9.14 -10.92
C GLN A 16 4.64 -9.94 -9.70
N PRO A 17 4.36 -11.24 -9.86
CA PRO A 17 3.72 -12.06 -8.82
C PRO A 17 4.57 -12.28 -7.57
N ASP A 18 5.90 -12.17 -7.67
CA ASP A 18 6.82 -12.34 -6.54
C ASP A 18 7.00 -11.06 -5.71
N ALA A 19 6.40 -9.93 -6.12
CA ALA A 19 6.52 -8.66 -5.42
C ALA A 19 5.27 -8.34 -4.60
N LEU A 20 5.46 -8.16 -3.30
CA LEU A 20 4.43 -7.67 -2.39
C LEU A 20 4.55 -6.15 -2.24
N GLY A 21 3.49 -5.43 -2.60
CA GLY A 21 3.40 -3.99 -2.41
C GLY A 21 2.76 -3.63 -1.08
N LEU A 22 3.17 -2.49 -0.50
CA LEU A 22 2.50 -1.84 0.62
C LEU A 22 2.10 -0.42 0.21
N VAL A 23 0.80 -0.13 0.33
CA VAL A 23 0.28 1.23 0.29
C VAL A 23 0.03 1.67 1.74
N GLU A 24 0.88 2.57 2.24
CA GLU A 24 0.77 3.08 3.61
C GLU A 24 -0.50 3.93 3.78
N MET A 25 -1.12 3.90 4.97
CA MET A 25 -2.30 4.74 5.25
C MET A 25 -2.02 6.24 5.02
N THR A 26 -0.77 6.67 5.23
CA THR A 26 -0.28 8.03 4.98
C THR A 26 -0.32 8.45 3.52
N ALA A 27 -0.38 7.50 2.58
CA ALA A 27 -0.51 7.76 1.16
C ALA A 27 -1.95 8.13 0.76
N PHE A 28 -2.95 7.81 1.60
CA PHE A 28 -4.34 8.17 1.34
C PHE A 28 -4.64 9.61 1.80
N ARG A 29 -5.53 10.30 1.09
CA ARG A 29 -6.05 11.60 1.51
C ARG A 29 -6.64 11.49 2.92
N ARG A 30 -6.51 12.53 3.75
CA ARG A 30 -7.09 12.53 5.12
C ARG A 30 -8.59 12.20 5.06
N GLY A 31 -9.00 11.16 5.79
CA GLY A 31 -10.38 10.66 5.78
C GLY A 31 -10.70 9.66 4.66
N GLY A 32 -9.71 9.29 3.84
CA GLY A 32 -9.84 8.22 2.85
C GLY A 32 -9.94 6.86 3.53
N GLU A 33 -10.81 6.01 2.98
CA GLU A 33 -10.93 4.61 3.39
C GLU A 33 -9.83 3.78 2.74
N LEU A 34 -9.43 2.71 3.41
CA LEU A 34 -8.57 1.72 2.80
C LEU A 34 -9.36 0.95 1.72
N PRO A 35 -8.74 0.62 0.57
CA PRO A 35 -9.38 -0.20 -0.44
C PRO A 35 -9.87 -1.52 0.14
N ALA A 36 -11.05 -1.96 -0.28
CA ALA A 36 -11.53 -3.30 0.03
C ALA A 36 -10.67 -4.35 -0.70
N VAL A 37 -10.58 -5.55 -0.13
CA VAL A 37 -9.89 -6.68 -0.77
C VAL A 37 -10.52 -6.98 -2.13
N GLY A 38 -9.69 -7.15 -3.16
CA GLY A 38 -10.13 -7.42 -4.54
C GLY A 38 -10.38 -6.18 -5.40
N VAL A 39 -10.22 -4.97 -4.84
CA VAL A 39 -10.25 -3.72 -5.62
C VAL A 39 -8.90 -3.48 -6.28
N TYR A 40 -8.94 -3.10 -7.56
CA TYR A 40 -7.76 -2.65 -8.30
C TYR A 40 -7.54 -1.15 -8.08
N LEU A 41 -6.28 -0.75 -7.97
CA LEU A 41 -5.88 0.65 -7.81
C LEU A 41 -4.63 0.94 -8.63
N ASP A 42 -4.57 2.13 -9.19
CA ASP A 42 -3.35 2.66 -9.79
C ASP A 42 -2.43 3.17 -8.70
N ALA A 43 -1.14 2.82 -8.80
CA ALA A 43 -0.11 3.26 -7.88
C ALA A 43 1.22 3.40 -8.62
N VAL A 44 2.12 4.20 -8.04
CA VAL A 44 3.50 4.32 -8.50
C VAL A 44 4.47 3.81 -7.45
N VAL A 45 5.47 3.06 -7.90
CA VAL A 45 6.59 2.59 -7.08
C VAL A 45 7.45 3.79 -6.71
N VAL A 46 7.70 3.97 -5.42
CA VAL A 46 8.52 5.08 -4.91
C VAL A 46 9.80 4.62 -4.22
N ASP A 47 9.80 3.41 -3.67
CA ASP A 47 10.94 2.86 -2.94
C ASP A 47 10.74 1.34 -2.68
N HIS A 48 11.70 0.69 -2.02
CA HIS A 48 11.55 -0.66 -1.50
C HIS A 48 12.12 -0.79 -0.08
N ALA A 49 11.38 -1.46 0.81
CA ALA A 49 11.84 -1.82 2.14
C ALA A 49 12.56 -3.18 2.11
N ALA A 50 13.88 -3.15 1.88
CA ALA A 50 14.69 -4.36 1.69
C ALA A 50 14.64 -5.36 2.86
N HIS A 51 14.45 -4.90 4.09
CA HIS A 51 14.36 -5.80 5.25
C HIS A 51 12.99 -6.50 5.36
N ASN A 52 11.96 -5.97 4.70
CA ASN A 52 10.61 -6.54 4.68
C ASN A 52 10.27 -7.25 3.38
N TRP A 53 11.17 -7.19 2.38
CA TRP A 53 10.91 -7.63 1.00
C TRP A 53 9.63 -7.01 0.41
N GLN A 54 9.44 -5.71 0.66
CA GLN A 54 8.22 -4.98 0.28
C GLN A 54 8.52 -3.82 -0.64
N VAL A 55 7.68 -3.65 -1.66
CA VAL A 55 7.68 -2.47 -2.53
C VAL A 55 6.83 -1.38 -1.88
N ARG A 56 7.34 -0.16 -1.80
CA ARG A 56 6.58 1.00 -1.30
C ARG A 56 5.88 1.69 -2.46
N LEU A 57 4.59 1.94 -2.27
CA LEU A 57 3.71 2.50 -3.28
C LEU A 57 3.05 3.78 -2.79
N ARG A 58 2.76 4.69 -3.72
CA ARG A 58 1.88 5.85 -3.48
C ARG A 58 0.81 5.95 -4.56
N GLN A 59 -0.28 6.65 -4.27
CA GLN A 59 -1.26 6.99 -5.31
C GLN A 59 -0.64 7.97 -6.34
N PRO A 60 -1.02 7.87 -7.63
CA PRO A 60 -0.72 8.89 -8.63
C PRO A 60 -1.33 10.24 -8.20
N GLU A 61 -0.73 11.34 -8.67
CA GLU A 61 -1.27 12.69 -8.45
C GLU A 61 -2.57 12.93 -9.22
#